data_AF-A0AA36N6Q2-F1
#
_entry.id   AF-A0AA36N6Q2-F1
#
_cell.length_a   1.000
_cell.length_b   1.000
_cell.length_c   1.000
_cell.angle_alpha   90.00
_cell.angle_beta   90.00
_cell.angle_gamma   90.00
#
_symmetry.space_group_name_H-M   'P 1'
#
loop_
_entity.id
_entity.type
_entity.pdbx_description
1 polymer ?
#
loop_
_entity_poly.entity_id
_entity_poly.type
_entity_poly.pdbx_seq_one_letter_code
_entity_poly.pdbx_strand_id
1 'polypeptide(L)'
;ELEAACRWACRAGRLEPACQLRRPGSEALGVILAEERSGEMTEYWQRLAEMAPHKLAASPPEVQRLLSPPPRLLLVVGSMLPAPDLAATTIFLTKSAAAAAALRDRGFAAELRAEVLQRGAHAVDAVYLQGGGEAAFEDLKKLEELQLLCPGCRVVADCALLPGAPGLLWRMQRNLELIEVQEPGFPPGENWWAFWRWSESSPPAASPQLARLVAESESLRKPRSTRAALLEKRFAERLRGFVRSFGEGGLPAPISEAALEPPPSSPSLQPRDAVEGMAEAPDLRNMSFEDWLAALDTSGAALCYVSAAEQCYDTVAQIAQTYTLVDKTSNEKSLDPLLFSDLEISEAHRPLFTRWFVNVCGVKAMEPVDSAAPGP
;
A
#
# COMPACT_ATOMS: atom_id res chain seq x y z
N GLU A 1 -6.96 -27.22 19.31
CA GLU A 1 -6.34 -26.52 20.45
C GLU A 1 -7.14 -25.31 20.89
N LEU A 2 -7.48 -24.37 19.99
CA LEU A 2 -8.33 -23.20 20.27
C LEU A 2 -9.66 -23.53 20.99
N GLU A 3 -10.37 -24.56 20.50
CA GLU A 3 -11.62 -25.03 21.12
C GLU A 3 -11.39 -25.58 22.54
N ALA A 4 -10.24 -26.21 22.79
CA ALA A 4 -9.88 -26.72 24.10
C ALA A 4 -9.55 -25.59 25.09
N ALA A 5 -8.88 -24.53 24.63
CA ALA A 5 -8.56 -23.35 25.42
C ALA A 5 -9.83 -22.57 25.82
N CYS A 6 -10.77 -22.37 24.89
CA CYS A 6 -12.06 -21.72 25.21
C CYS A 6 -12.91 -22.55 26.18
N ARG A 7 -13.00 -23.87 25.99
CA ARG A 7 -13.71 -24.76 26.92
C ARG A 7 -13.05 -24.81 28.30
N TRP A 8 -11.73 -24.66 28.38
CA TRP A 8 -11.02 -24.57 29.66
C TRP A 8 -11.34 -23.25 30.37
N ALA A 9 -11.29 -22.12 29.66
CA ALA A 9 -11.58 -20.80 30.22
C ALA A 9 -13.04 -20.64 30.68
N CYS A 10 -14.00 -21.21 29.93
CA CYS A 10 -15.40 -21.27 30.40
C CYS A 10 -15.56 -22.11 31.68
N ARG A 11 -14.85 -23.25 31.77
CA ARG A 11 -14.89 -24.10 32.97
C ARG A 11 -14.21 -23.48 34.19
N ALA A 12 -13.20 -22.63 33.97
CA ALA A 12 -12.52 -21.89 35.02
C ALA A 12 -13.30 -20.65 35.51
N GLY A 13 -14.50 -20.38 34.97
CA GLY A 13 -15.26 -19.16 35.28
C GLY A 13 -14.61 -17.88 34.73
N ARG A 14 -13.60 -18.01 33.86
CA ARG A 14 -12.88 -16.91 33.22
C ARG A 14 -13.58 -16.41 31.94
N LEU A 15 -14.53 -17.19 31.42
CA LEU A 15 -15.45 -16.85 30.34
C LEU A 15 -16.85 -17.38 30.69
N GLU A 16 -17.92 -16.65 30.34
CA GLU A 16 -19.28 -17.16 30.58
C GLU A 16 -19.66 -18.31 29.62
N PRO A 17 -20.62 -19.18 29.99
CA PRO A 17 -20.93 -20.44 29.27
C PRO A 17 -21.45 -20.29 27.83
N ALA A 18 -21.73 -19.08 27.34
CA ALA A 18 -22.42 -18.84 26.08
C ALA A 18 -21.51 -18.82 24.82
N CYS A 19 -20.20 -19.07 24.95
CA CYS A 19 -19.28 -19.11 23.82
C CYS A 19 -19.34 -20.45 23.07
N GLN A 20 -20.03 -20.53 21.93
CA GLN A 20 -19.90 -21.64 20.99
C GLN A 20 -19.01 -21.25 19.79
N LEU A 21 -17.90 -21.96 19.62
CA LEU A 21 -17.04 -21.90 18.43
C LEU A 21 -17.56 -22.87 17.36
N ARG A 22 -17.73 -22.41 16.12
CA ARG A 22 -17.88 -23.29 14.94
C ARG A 22 -16.62 -23.25 14.08
N ARG A 23 -16.39 -24.35 13.34
CA ARG A 23 -15.23 -24.54 12.43
C ARG A 23 -15.13 -23.40 11.40
N PRO A 24 -13.92 -22.96 11.03
CA PRO A 24 -13.73 -21.84 10.14
C PRO A 24 -13.94 -22.23 8.68
N GLY A 25 -14.76 -21.44 8.00
CA GLY A 25 -14.74 -21.23 6.56
C GLY A 25 -14.86 -19.72 6.32
N SER A 26 -13.81 -19.12 5.72
CA SER A 26 -13.64 -17.73 5.27
C SER A 26 -13.76 -16.57 6.28
N GLU A 27 -12.64 -15.85 6.42
CA GLU A 27 -12.41 -14.43 6.75
C GLU A 27 -13.43 -13.71 7.65
N ALA A 28 -13.05 -13.53 8.92
CA ALA A 28 -13.71 -12.59 9.84
C ALA A 28 -12.65 -11.78 10.58
N LEU A 29 -12.81 -10.45 10.56
CA LEU A 29 -12.05 -9.49 11.36
C LEU A 29 -12.91 -9.06 12.57
N GLY A 30 -12.32 -8.82 13.74
CA GLY A 30 -13.05 -8.51 14.98
C GLY A 30 -12.47 -7.31 15.75
N VAL A 31 -13.31 -6.55 16.45
CA VAL A 31 -12.84 -5.73 17.59
C VAL A 31 -12.69 -6.63 18.78
N ILE A 32 -11.72 -6.33 19.63
CA ILE A 32 -11.60 -6.91 20.95
C ILE A 32 -11.58 -5.74 21.93
N LEU A 33 -12.67 -5.55 22.68
CA LEU A 33 -12.61 -4.69 23.87
C LEU A 33 -12.05 -5.53 25.01
N ALA A 34 -10.78 -5.31 25.36
CA ALA A 34 -10.23 -5.75 26.63
C ALA A 34 -10.56 -4.69 27.69
N GLU A 35 -11.06 -5.09 28.86
CA GLU A 35 -11.20 -4.20 30.02
C GLU A 35 -10.40 -4.78 31.18
N GLU A 36 -9.57 -3.96 31.81
CA GLU A 36 -8.77 -4.35 32.96
C GLU A 36 -9.68 -4.51 34.19
N ARG A 37 -9.94 -5.76 34.59
CA ARG A 37 -10.49 -6.07 35.92
C ARG A 37 -9.52 -7.01 36.62
N SER A 38 -8.66 -6.45 37.46
CA SER A 38 -7.66 -7.12 38.34
C SER A 38 -6.38 -7.64 37.65
N GLY A 39 -5.29 -7.64 38.41
CA GLY A 39 -3.88 -7.70 37.96
C GLY A 39 -3.35 -9.01 37.35
N GLU A 40 -4.18 -9.80 36.66
CA GLU A 40 -3.77 -11.02 35.93
C GLU A 40 -3.69 -10.78 34.40
N MET A 41 -3.32 -9.56 33.97
CA MET A 41 -3.37 -9.13 32.55
C MET A 41 -2.26 -9.67 31.65
N THR A 42 -1.12 -10.14 32.18
CA THR A 42 -0.01 -10.62 31.34
C THR A 42 -0.37 -11.88 30.55
N GLU A 43 -1.12 -12.81 31.16
CA GLU A 43 -1.59 -14.03 30.50
C GLU A 43 -2.73 -13.73 29.51
N TYR A 44 -3.59 -12.74 29.81
CA TYR A 44 -4.68 -12.33 28.93
C TYR A 44 -4.15 -11.60 27.68
N TRP A 45 -3.19 -10.69 27.79
CA TRP A 45 -2.55 -10.07 26.62
C TRP A 45 -1.73 -11.07 25.79
N GLN A 46 -1.12 -12.08 26.40
CA GLN A 46 -0.54 -13.22 25.67
C GLN A 46 -1.59 -13.98 24.87
N ARG A 47 -2.78 -14.22 25.43
CA ARG A 47 -3.88 -14.91 24.73
C ARG A 47 -4.66 -14.02 23.75
N LEU A 48 -4.71 -12.72 24.00
CA LEU A 48 -5.32 -11.74 23.10
C LEU A 48 -4.37 -11.42 21.94
N ALA A 49 -3.06 -11.50 22.16
CA ALA A 49 -2.09 -11.71 21.10
C ALA A 49 -2.48 -12.98 20.32
N GLU A 50 -2.61 -14.16 20.94
CA GLU A 50 -3.06 -15.39 20.22
C GLU A 50 -4.41 -15.26 19.46
N MET A 51 -5.29 -14.33 19.85
CA MET A 51 -6.65 -14.14 19.30
C MET A 51 -6.84 -12.90 18.41
N ALA A 52 -5.91 -11.94 18.42
CA ALA A 52 -5.90 -10.80 17.50
C ALA A 52 -5.84 -11.34 16.05
N PRO A 53 -6.16 -10.54 15.01
CA PRO A 53 -5.74 -10.90 13.66
C PRO A 53 -4.28 -11.31 13.76
N HIS A 54 -3.94 -12.52 13.28
CA HIS A 54 -2.69 -13.24 13.57
C HIS A 54 -1.42 -12.36 13.49
N LYS A 55 -1.49 -11.26 12.73
CA LYS A 55 -0.52 -10.17 12.62
C LYS A 55 -0.14 -9.46 13.92
N LEU A 56 -1.06 -9.15 14.86
CA LEU A 56 -0.69 -8.43 16.08
C LEU A 56 0.02 -9.35 17.09
N ALA A 57 -0.37 -10.63 17.13
CA ALA A 57 0.27 -11.68 17.91
C ALA A 57 1.70 -11.94 17.48
N ALA A 58 1.86 -12.10 16.16
CA ALA A 58 3.11 -12.32 15.48
C ALA A 58 3.83 -11.00 15.19
N SER A 59 3.36 -9.88 15.76
CA SER A 59 3.97 -8.59 15.51
C SER A 59 5.39 -8.57 16.06
N PRO A 60 6.31 -7.85 15.39
CA PRO A 60 7.68 -7.73 15.85
C PRO A 60 7.76 -7.22 17.30
N PRO A 61 8.80 -7.60 18.07
CA PRO A 61 9.01 -7.11 19.44
C PRO A 61 8.92 -5.59 19.58
N GLU A 62 9.27 -4.84 18.53
CA GLU A 62 9.17 -3.40 18.43
C GLU A 62 7.72 -2.91 18.56
N VAL A 63 6.78 -3.58 17.88
CA VAL A 63 5.34 -3.27 17.98
C VAL A 63 4.83 -3.59 19.38
N GLN A 64 5.23 -4.72 19.95
CA GLN A 64 4.83 -5.11 21.31
C GLN A 64 5.34 -4.11 22.35
N ARG A 65 6.59 -3.63 22.19
CA ARG A 65 7.18 -2.58 23.02
C ARG A 65 6.37 -1.29 22.96
N LEU A 66 5.89 -0.91 21.79
CA LEU A 66 5.10 0.31 21.59
C LEU A 66 3.68 0.20 22.20
N LEU A 67 3.11 -1.00 22.20
CA LEU A 67 1.84 -1.30 22.87
C LEU A 67 2.00 -1.59 24.37
N SER A 68 3.21 -1.49 24.93
CA SER A 68 3.46 -1.60 26.37
C SER A 68 3.47 -0.22 27.07
N PRO A 69 2.83 -0.06 28.25
CA PRO A 69 1.98 -1.04 28.92
C PRO A 69 0.68 -1.26 28.13
N PRO A 70 0.01 -2.42 28.30
CA PRO A 70 -1.20 -2.72 27.56
C PRO A 70 -2.27 -1.61 27.71
N PRO A 71 -2.94 -1.20 26.61
CA PRO A 71 -4.00 -0.19 26.66
C PRO A 71 -5.20 -0.71 27.47
N ARG A 72 -5.93 0.20 28.15
CA ARG A 72 -7.19 -0.19 28.83
C ARG A 72 -8.31 -0.38 27.83
N LEU A 73 -8.24 0.31 26.68
CA LEU A 73 -9.15 0.11 25.56
C LEU A 73 -8.37 0.15 24.23
N LEU A 74 -8.37 -0.99 23.53
CA LEU A 74 -7.86 -1.11 22.16
C LEU A 74 -9.03 -1.16 21.18
N LEU A 75 -9.00 -0.30 20.17
CA LEU A 75 -9.96 -0.31 19.07
C LEU A 75 -9.28 -0.81 17.79
N VAL A 76 -9.80 -1.88 17.20
CA VAL A 76 -9.34 -2.40 15.89
C VAL A 76 -10.32 -1.93 14.82
N VAL A 77 -9.84 -1.17 13.84
CA VAL A 77 -10.64 -0.62 12.74
C VAL A 77 -10.11 -1.19 11.44
N GLY A 78 -10.92 -1.94 10.70
CA GLY A 78 -10.50 -2.56 9.45
C GLY A 78 -11.41 -2.22 8.28
N SER A 79 -10.83 -1.69 7.20
CA SER A 79 -11.47 -1.56 5.90
C SER A 79 -11.12 -2.78 5.04
N MET A 80 -12.05 -3.73 4.90
CA MET A 80 -11.95 -4.73 3.84
C MET A 80 -12.60 -4.14 2.58
N LEU A 81 -11.95 -4.30 1.42
CA LEU A 81 -12.45 -3.84 0.11
C LEU A 81 -13.87 -4.35 -0.17
N PRO A 82 -14.72 -3.60 -0.89
CA PRO A 82 -16.01 -4.09 -1.32
C PRO A 82 -15.83 -5.12 -2.44
N ALA A 83 -16.13 -6.39 -2.18
CA ALA A 83 -16.58 -7.27 -3.25
C ALA A 83 -17.94 -6.73 -3.75
N PRO A 84 -18.22 -6.70 -5.07
CA PRO A 84 -19.38 -5.99 -5.62
C PRO A 84 -20.77 -6.50 -5.18
N ASP A 85 -20.86 -7.54 -4.34
CA ASP A 85 -22.11 -8.04 -3.76
C ASP A 85 -22.13 -8.13 -2.21
N LEU A 86 -21.14 -7.61 -1.48
CA LEU A 86 -21.16 -7.64 -0.01
C LEU A 86 -20.54 -6.40 0.62
N ALA A 87 -21.39 -5.50 1.11
CA ALA A 87 -21.03 -4.54 2.14
C ALA A 87 -20.88 -5.31 3.48
N ALA A 88 -19.68 -5.84 3.74
CA ALA A 88 -19.37 -6.54 4.98
C ALA A 88 -18.28 -5.77 5.74
N THR A 89 -18.69 -5.13 6.83
CA THR A 89 -17.79 -4.67 7.89
C THR A 89 -18.33 -5.28 9.17
N THR A 90 -17.70 -6.35 9.65
CA THR A 90 -18.04 -6.98 10.94
C THR A 90 -16.95 -6.71 11.95
N ILE A 91 -17.40 -6.50 13.18
CA ILE A 91 -16.65 -6.30 14.41
C ILE A 91 -17.29 -7.20 15.47
N PHE A 92 -16.49 -7.92 16.26
CA PHE A 92 -16.98 -8.66 17.42
C PHE A 92 -17.07 -7.80 18.69
N LEU A 93 -18.25 -7.23 18.93
CA LEU A 93 -18.73 -7.01 20.29
C LEU A 93 -20.19 -7.43 20.32
N THR A 94 -20.51 -8.51 21.06
CA THR A 94 -21.74 -8.73 21.84
C THR A 94 -22.01 -10.22 22.10
N LYS A 95 -22.81 -10.47 23.15
CA LYS A 95 -23.10 -11.74 23.83
C LYS A 95 -24.15 -12.66 23.15
N SER A 96 -24.52 -12.47 21.87
CA SER A 96 -25.57 -13.31 21.23
C SER A 96 -25.62 -13.19 19.70
N ALA A 97 -25.87 -14.31 19.01
CA ALA A 97 -26.05 -14.40 17.55
C ALA A 97 -27.24 -13.58 17.00
N ALA A 98 -28.26 -13.30 17.83
CA ALA A 98 -29.40 -12.46 17.43
C ALA A 98 -29.03 -10.97 17.33
N ALA A 99 -28.09 -10.50 18.16
CA ALA A 99 -27.60 -9.12 18.12
C ALA A 99 -26.75 -8.85 16.86
N ALA A 100 -25.94 -9.83 16.44
CA ALA A 100 -25.16 -9.76 15.19
C ALA A 100 -26.04 -9.68 13.93
N ALA A 101 -27.27 -10.23 13.96
CA ALA A 101 -28.23 -10.10 12.86
C ALA A 101 -28.91 -8.72 12.83
N ALA A 102 -29.25 -8.16 14.00
CA ALA A 102 -29.84 -6.82 14.11
C ALA A 102 -28.85 -5.68 13.77
N LEU A 103 -27.56 -5.87 14.07
CA LEU A 103 -26.45 -4.96 13.71
C LEU A 103 -26.28 -4.82 12.19
N ARG A 104 -26.68 -5.84 11.42
CA ARG A 104 -26.57 -5.90 9.96
C ARG A 104 -27.46 -4.86 9.26
N ASP A 105 -28.60 -4.53 9.85
CA ASP A 105 -29.61 -3.63 9.27
C ASP A 105 -29.43 -2.15 9.68
N ARG A 106 -28.52 -1.83 10.62
CA ARG A 106 -28.41 -0.50 11.25
C ARG A 106 -27.17 0.32 10.88
N GLY A 107 -26.17 -0.30 10.24
CA GLY A 107 -24.92 0.34 9.86
C GLY A 107 -23.93 0.50 11.02
N PHE A 108 -22.65 0.21 10.74
CA PHE A 108 -21.46 0.29 11.61
C PHE A 108 -21.43 1.49 12.58
N ALA A 109 -21.90 2.66 12.13
CA ALA A 109 -21.83 3.89 12.89
C ALA A 109 -22.83 3.96 14.05
N ALA A 110 -23.92 3.17 14.09
CA ALA A 110 -24.98 3.38 15.07
C ALA A 110 -24.70 2.76 16.45
N GLU A 111 -24.14 1.54 16.50
CA GLU A 111 -24.01 0.77 17.75
C GLU A 111 -22.58 0.74 18.33
N LEU A 112 -21.52 0.80 17.51
CA LEU A 112 -20.17 1.11 18.02
C LEU A 112 -20.16 2.51 18.68
N ARG A 113 -20.94 3.43 18.11
CA ARG A 113 -21.27 4.70 18.75
C ARG A 113 -21.91 4.46 20.12
N ALA A 114 -22.88 3.57 20.29
CA ALA A 114 -23.55 3.45 21.57
C ALA A 114 -22.61 3.09 22.72
N GLU A 115 -21.79 2.04 22.59
CA GLU A 115 -20.95 1.59 23.72
C GLU A 115 -19.68 2.42 23.90
N VAL A 116 -19.02 2.82 22.80
CA VAL A 116 -17.83 3.66 22.88
C VAL A 116 -18.19 5.11 23.22
N LEU A 117 -19.31 5.66 22.70
CA LEU A 117 -19.79 6.99 23.15
C LEU A 117 -20.37 6.94 24.56
N GLN A 118 -20.91 5.81 25.04
CA GLN A 118 -21.32 5.68 26.45
C GLN A 118 -20.14 5.81 27.40
N ARG A 119 -18.94 5.38 26.99
CA ARG A 119 -17.71 5.60 27.77
C ARG A 119 -17.26 7.06 27.76
N GLY A 120 -17.81 7.87 26.85
CA GLY A 120 -17.54 9.30 26.75
C GLY A 120 -16.30 9.62 25.93
N ALA A 121 -16.00 10.92 25.84
CA ALA A 121 -14.79 11.40 25.20
C ALA A 121 -13.54 10.82 25.88
N HIS A 122 -12.47 10.64 25.11
CA HIS A 122 -11.16 10.18 25.57
C HIS A 122 -11.14 8.77 26.17
N ALA A 123 -12.01 7.88 25.71
CA ALA A 123 -12.11 6.51 26.20
C ALA A 123 -11.10 5.53 25.57
N VAL A 124 -10.50 5.87 24.41
CA VAL A 124 -9.67 4.94 23.62
C VAL A 124 -8.18 5.23 23.83
N ASP A 125 -7.44 4.24 24.35
CA ASP A 125 -5.99 4.33 24.62
C ASP A 125 -5.11 3.84 23.47
N ALA A 126 -5.66 2.99 22.61
CA ALA A 126 -4.98 2.51 21.43
C ALA A 126 -5.94 2.23 20.27
N VAL A 127 -5.47 2.46 19.05
CA VAL A 127 -6.16 2.18 17.80
C VAL A 127 -5.24 1.36 16.91
N TYR A 128 -5.75 0.26 16.36
CA TYR A 128 -5.11 -0.48 15.28
C TYR A 128 -5.94 -0.29 14.00
N LEU A 129 -5.39 0.44 13.03
CA LEU A 129 -5.96 0.67 11.71
C LEU A 129 -5.45 -0.42 10.77
N GLN A 130 -6.39 -1.23 10.30
CA GLN A 130 -6.16 -2.32 9.36
C GLN A 130 -6.64 -1.95 7.97
N GLY A 131 -5.80 -2.24 6.99
CA GLY A 131 -5.93 -1.81 5.61
C GLY A 131 -5.21 -0.48 5.38
N GLY A 132 -4.50 -0.39 4.25
CA GLY A 132 -3.82 0.86 3.85
C GLY A 132 -4.76 1.96 3.33
N GLY A 133 -4.22 2.86 2.51
CA GLY A 133 -4.93 3.93 1.79
C GLY A 133 -5.73 4.90 2.64
N GLU A 134 -6.57 5.72 1.98
CA GLU A 134 -7.20 6.86 2.65
C GLU A 134 -8.38 6.48 3.54
N ALA A 135 -8.91 5.27 3.41
CA ALA A 135 -9.93 4.75 4.33
C ALA A 135 -9.44 4.79 5.79
N ALA A 136 -8.18 4.41 6.04
CA ALA A 136 -7.59 4.46 7.38
C ALA A 136 -7.48 5.91 7.91
N PHE A 137 -7.19 6.87 7.02
CA PHE A 137 -7.15 8.29 7.38
C PHE A 137 -8.54 8.84 7.75
N GLU A 138 -9.54 8.54 6.93
CA GLU A 138 -10.93 8.95 7.18
C GLU A 138 -11.50 8.33 8.47
N ASP A 139 -11.12 7.08 8.76
CA ASP A 139 -11.54 6.44 10.00
C ASP A 139 -10.88 7.06 11.23
N LEU A 140 -9.57 7.37 11.17
CA LEU A 140 -8.91 8.12 12.23
C LEU A 140 -9.59 9.49 12.46
N LYS A 141 -9.89 10.23 11.38
CA LYS A 141 -10.55 11.53 11.46
C LYS A 141 -11.91 11.45 12.15
N LYS A 142 -12.72 10.42 11.87
CA LYS A 142 -13.99 10.18 12.57
C LYS A 142 -13.77 9.94 14.07
N LEU A 143 -12.72 9.21 14.46
CA LEU A 143 -12.40 8.99 15.88
C LEU A 143 -12.03 10.31 16.59
N GLU A 144 -11.32 11.20 15.89
CA GLU A 144 -10.99 12.55 16.38
C GLU A 144 -12.24 13.44 16.51
N GLU A 145 -13.12 13.45 15.49
CA GLU A 145 -14.38 14.21 15.50
C GLU A 145 -15.32 13.76 16.63
N LEU A 146 -15.33 12.46 16.94
CA LEU A 146 -16.08 11.89 18.06
C LEU A 146 -15.38 12.06 19.41
N GLN A 147 -14.20 12.70 19.44
CA GLN A 147 -13.36 12.91 20.62
C GLN A 147 -13.06 11.62 21.38
N LEU A 148 -12.92 10.48 20.69
CA LEU A 148 -12.76 9.19 21.35
C LEU A 148 -11.32 8.93 21.84
N LEU A 149 -10.34 9.59 21.22
CA LEU A 149 -8.92 9.36 21.49
C LEU A 149 -8.50 10.07 22.78
N CYS A 150 -7.90 9.34 23.72
CA CYS A 150 -7.32 9.95 24.90
C CYS A 150 -5.99 10.65 24.57
N PRO A 151 -5.57 11.69 25.32
CA PRO A 151 -4.23 12.28 25.15
C PRO A 151 -3.14 11.21 25.27
N GLY A 152 -2.31 11.08 24.23
CA GLY A 152 -1.30 10.03 24.17
C GLY A 152 -1.79 8.67 23.65
N CYS A 153 -3.02 8.58 23.13
CA CYS A 153 -3.56 7.40 22.46
C CYS A 153 -2.57 6.90 21.40
N ARG A 154 -2.35 5.59 21.35
CA ARG A 154 -1.39 4.96 20.44
C ARG A 154 -2.09 4.47 19.19
N VAL A 155 -1.71 4.99 18.04
CA VAL A 155 -2.25 4.58 16.75
C VAL A 155 -1.21 3.72 16.05
N VAL A 156 -1.59 2.51 15.68
CA VAL A 156 -0.83 1.59 14.83
C VAL A 156 -1.60 1.46 13.54
N ALA A 157 -0.97 1.65 12.39
CA ALA A 157 -1.56 1.41 11.09
C ALA A 157 -0.73 0.43 10.29
N ASP A 158 -1.35 -0.62 9.77
CA ASP A 158 -0.68 -1.54 8.84
C ASP A 158 -0.68 -0.99 7.41
N CYS A 159 0.11 -1.62 6.53
CA CYS A 159 0.14 -1.28 5.10
C CYS A 159 0.41 0.21 4.83
N ALA A 160 1.25 0.82 5.67
CA ALA A 160 1.46 2.27 5.70
C ALA A 160 2.07 2.80 4.40
N LEU A 161 2.87 1.98 3.70
CA LEU A 161 3.51 2.32 2.43
C LEU A 161 2.92 1.62 1.19
N LEU A 162 2.27 0.46 1.34
CA LEU A 162 1.73 -0.33 0.23
C LEU A 162 0.34 -0.90 0.55
N PRO A 163 -0.73 -0.50 -0.18
CA PRO A 163 -0.82 0.56 -1.19
C PRO A 163 -0.65 1.98 -0.60
N GLY A 164 -0.27 2.05 0.67
CA GLY A 164 0.14 3.21 1.44
C GLY A 164 -1.01 4.10 1.86
N ALA A 165 -0.86 4.90 2.90
CA ALA A 165 -1.88 5.83 3.39
C ALA A 165 -1.32 7.25 3.53
N PRO A 166 -1.07 7.97 2.42
CA PRO A 166 -0.37 9.26 2.45
C PRO A 166 -1.02 10.30 3.36
N GLY A 167 -2.36 10.42 3.34
CA GLY A 167 -3.10 11.34 4.21
C GLY A 167 -2.91 11.02 5.69
N LEU A 168 -2.94 9.72 6.02
CA LEU A 168 -2.69 9.23 7.38
C LEU A 168 -1.25 9.52 7.83
N LEU A 169 -0.25 9.18 7.02
CA LEU A 169 1.16 9.44 7.32
C LEU A 169 1.45 10.92 7.50
N TRP A 170 0.85 11.76 6.65
CA TRP A 170 0.94 13.20 6.79
C TRP A 170 0.27 13.69 8.08
N ARG A 171 -0.91 13.16 8.46
CA ARG A 171 -1.54 13.49 9.74
C ARG A 171 -0.64 13.12 10.92
N MET A 172 0.05 11.98 10.83
CA MET A 172 0.92 11.42 11.86
C MET A 172 2.32 12.03 11.89
N GLN A 173 2.69 12.92 10.94
CA GLN A 173 4.09 13.35 10.72
C GLN A 173 4.84 13.83 11.98
N ARG A 174 4.13 14.35 12.98
CA ARG A 174 4.70 14.66 14.30
C ARG A 174 4.70 13.41 15.16
N ASN A 175 5.90 12.89 15.46
CA ASN A 175 6.10 11.67 16.22
C ASN A 175 5.62 10.40 15.49
N LEU A 176 5.74 10.38 14.15
CA LEU A 176 5.59 9.18 13.35
C LEU A 176 6.83 8.30 13.53
N GLU A 177 6.63 7.04 13.87
CA GLU A 177 7.65 6.00 13.81
C GLU A 177 7.23 4.97 12.77
N LEU A 178 8.04 4.79 11.73
CA LEU A 178 7.83 3.77 10.71
C LEU A 178 8.67 2.54 11.03
N ILE A 179 8.02 1.38 11.10
CA ILE A 179 8.66 0.10 11.41
C ILE A 179 8.46 -0.82 10.21
N GLU A 180 9.56 -1.33 9.67
CA GLU A 180 9.51 -2.41 8.69
C GLU A 180 9.12 -3.71 9.38
N VAL A 181 8.08 -4.37 8.88
CA VAL A 181 7.54 -5.60 9.47
C VAL A 181 7.67 -6.73 8.48
N GLN A 182 8.55 -7.68 8.79
CA GLN A 182 8.75 -8.87 7.96
C GLN A 182 7.57 -9.83 8.14
N GLU A 183 6.63 -9.81 7.19
CA GLU A 183 5.49 -10.74 7.15
C GLU A 183 5.77 -11.90 6.17
N PRO A 184 5.42 -13.15 6.53
CA PRO A 184 5.48 -14.27 5.60
C PRO A 184 4.65 -13.98 4.34
N GLY A 185 5.28 -14.11 3.17
CA GLY A 185 4.65 -13.86 1.88
C GLY A 185 4.80 -12.44 1.34
N PHE A 186 5.41 -11.52 2.10
CA PHE A 186 5.81 -10.20 1.62
C PHE A 186 7.32 -10.16 1.38
N PRO A 187 7.78 -9.57 0.26
CA PRO A 187 9.19 -9.26 0.07
C PRO A 187 9.75 -8.37 1.19
N PRO A 188 11.03 -8.51 1.56
CA PRO A 188 11.70 -7.58 2.46
C PRO A 188 11.57 -6.13 1.97
N GLY A 189 11.35 -5.19 2.88
CA GLY A 189 11.24 -3.77 2.56
C GLY A 189 9.86 -3.31 2.05
N GLU A 190 8.87 -4.20 1.91
CA GLU A 190 7.56 -3.85 1.34
C GLU A 190 6.48 -3.60 2.39
N ASN A 191 6.50 -4.31 3.52
CA ASN A 191 5.49 -4.16 4.56
C ASN A 191 5.96 -3.26 5.70
N TRP A 192 5.28 -2.13 5.87
CA TRP A 192 5.62 -1.11 6.83
C TRP A 192 4.42 -0.76 7.69
N TRP A 193 4.65 -0.67 8.99
CA TRP A 193 3.67 -0.24 9.96
C TRP A 193 4.00 1.18 10.41
N ALA A 194 2.97 2.00 10.55
CA ALA A 194 3.09 3.34 11.08
C ALA A 194 2.61 3.35 12.53
N PHE A 195 3.48 3.80 13.42
CA PHE A 195 3.16 4.05 14.81
C PHE A 195 3.11 5.55 15.07
N TRP A 196 2.13 5.98 15.86
CA TRP A 196 1.97 7.36 16.24
C TRP A 196 1.38 7.48 17.63
N ARG A 197 1.86 8.48 18.37
CA ARG A 197 1.25 8.92 19.62
C ARG A 197 0.36 10.11 19.32
N TRP A 198 -0.95 9.89 19.38
CA TRP A 198 -1.95 10.91 19.12
C TRP A 198 -1.77 12.12 20.04
N SER A 199 -1.91 13.29 19.45
CA SER A 199 -1.98 14.57 20.14
C SER A 199 -2.97 15.48 19.43
N GLU A 200 -3.59 16.38 20.19
CA GLU A 200 -4.62 17.31 19.70
C GLU A 200 -4.07 18.40 18.76
N SER A 201 -2.82 18.30 18.33
CA SER A 201 -2.25 19.27 17.42
C SER A 201 -2.88 19.18 16.04
N SER A 202 -3.30 20.32 15.49
CA SER A 202 -3.73 20.41 14.10
C SER A 202 -2.60 19.95 13.18
N PRO A 203 -2.91 19.18 12.12
CA PRO A 203 -1.93 18.91 11.10
C PRO A 203 -1.50 20.23 10.44
N PRO A 204 -0.30 20.31 9.85
CA PRO A 204 0.11 21.48 9.07
C PRO A 204 -0.80 21.66 7.84
N ALA A 205 -0.54 22.65 7.00
CA ALA A 205 -1.25 22.80 5.73
C ALA A 205 -0.88 21.66 4.76
N ALA A 206 -1.86 21.12 4.04
CA ALA A 206 -1.63 20.07 3.06
C ALA A 206 -0.84 20.62 1.86
N SER A 207 0.14 19.86 1.39
CA SER A 207 0.91 20.24 0.19
C SER A 207 0.25 19.70 -1.09
N PRO A 208 0.50 20.31 -2.26
CA PRO A 208 0.04 19.76 -3.55
C PRO A 208 0.60 18.35 -3.82
N GLN A 209 1.79 18.04 -3.30
CA GLN A 209 2.40 16.71 -3.40
C GLN A 209 1.58 15.65 -2.65
N LEU A 210 1.03 15.98 -1.47
CA LEU A 210 0.16 15.08 -0.72
C LEU A 210 -1.06 14.67 -1.55
N ALA A 211 -1.74 15.64 -2.18
CA ALA A 211 -2.92 15.36 -3.00
C ALA A 211 -2.62 14.40 -4.17
N ARG A 212 -1.42 14.50 -4.78
CA ARG A 212 -0.97 13.59 -5.84
C ARG A 212 -0.76 12.17 -5.30
N LEU A 213 -0.08 12.03 -4.16
CA LEU A 213 0.17 10.74 -3.53
C LEU A 213 -1.14 10.06 -3.11
N VAL A 214 -2.10 10.83 -2.56
CA VAL A 214 -3.43 10.33 -2.21
C VAL A 214 -4.15 9.77 -3.45
N ALA A 215 -4.20 10.54 -4.54
CA ALA A 215 -4.84 10.08 -5.77
C ALA A 215 -4.15 8.85 -6.38
N GLU A 216 -2.83 8.78 -6.27
CA GLU A 216 -2.04 7.65 -6.72
C GLU A 216 -2.29 6.38 -5.89
N SER A 217 -2.26 6.48 -4.56
CA SER A 217 -2.59 5.38 -3.64
C SER A 217 -3.95 4.77 -3.98
N GLU A 218 -4.99 5.60 -4.12
CA GLU A 218 -6.34 5.12 -4.46
C GLU A 218 -6.42 4.50 -5.87
N SER A 219 -5.56 4.90 -6.80
CA SER A 219 -5.44 4.28 -8.12
C SER A 219 -4.84 2.86 -8.03
N LEU A 220 -3.89 2.63 -7.12
CA LEU A 220 -3.24 1.33 -6.90
C LEU A 220 -4.17 0.31 -6.26
N ARG A 221 -5.15 0.74 -5.44
CA ARG A 221 -6.12 -0.16 -4.80
C ARG A 221 -7.10 -0.81 -5.76
N LYS A 222 -7.25 -0.28 -6.97
CA LYS A 222 -8.15 -0.85 -7.97
C LYS A 222 -7.57 -2.19 -8.45
N PRO A 223 -8.38 -3.27 -8.52
CA PRO A 223 -7.90 -4.59 -8.93
C PRO A 223 -7.25 -4.48 -10.31
N ARG A 224 -5.93 -4.71 -10.37
CA ARG A 224 -5.14 -4.60 -11.59
C ARG A 224 -4.28 -5.83 -11.79
N SER A 225 -3.91 -6.03 -13.06
CA SER A 225 -3.09 -7.12 -13.57
C SER A 225 -1.70 -7.18 -12.89
N THR A 226 -0.88 -8.15 -13.29
CA THR A 226 0.54 -8.32 -12.94
C THR A 226 1.41 -7.05 -12.96
N ARG A 227 0.94 -5.93 -13.53
CA ARG A 227 1.57 -4.59 -13.50
C ARG A 227 1.48 -3.88 -12.13
N ALA A 228 0.65 -4.34 -11.22
CA ALA A 228 0.42 -3.70 -9.92
C ALA A 228 1.69 -3.62 -9.05
N ALA A 229 2.46 -4.71 -8.97
CA ALA A 229 3.61 -4.81 -8.05
C ALA A 229 4.72 -3.77 -8.34
N LEU A 230 5.03 -3.52 -9.62
CA LEU A 230 6.06 -2.54 -9.99
C LEU A 230 5.62 -1.10 -9.66
N LEU A 231 4.35 -0.78 -9.93
CA LEU A 231 3.78 0.53 -9.63
C LEU A 231 3.71 0.77 -8.12
N GLU A 232 3.32 -0.27 -7.37
CA GLU A 232 3.34 -0.29 -5.91
C GLU A 232 4.73 0.02 -5.37
N LYS A 233 5.78 -0.69 -5.82
CA LYS A 233 7.16 -0.43 -5.37
C LYS A 233 7.59 1.02 -5.57
N ARG A 234 7.35 1.59 -6.76
CA ARG A 234 7.69 2.99 -7.07
C ARG A 234 6.89 3.98 -6.21
N PHE A 235 5.62 3.69 -6.02
CA PHE A 235 4.78 4.50 -5.15
C PHE A 235 5.30 4.47 -3.70
N ALA A 236 5.68 3.30 -3.18
CA ALA A 236 6.28 3.20 -1.85
C ALA A 236 7.60 3.98 -1.74
N GLU A 237 8.44 4.00 -2.78
CA GLU A 237 9.65 4.82 -2.82
C GLU A 237 9.36 6.32 -2.79
N ARG A 238 8.41 6.79 -3.61
CA ARG A 238 7.95 8.19 -3.59
C ARG A 238 7.35 8.56 -2.24
N LEU A 239 6.53 7.69 -1.66
CA LEU A 239 5.92 7.91 -0.35
C LEU A 239 6.98 7.93 0.76
N ARG A 240 8.02 7.08 0.69
CA ARG A 240 9.18 7.16 1.58
C ARG A 240 9.91 8.49 1.44
N GLY A 241 10.16 8.95 0.21
CA GLY A 241 10.75 10.26 -0.05
C GLY A 241 9.92 11.40 0.55
N PHE A 242 8.59 11.31 0.44
CA PHE A 242 7.66 12.25 1.06
C PHE A 242 7.73 12.20 2.60
N VAL A 243 7.75 11.02 3.23
CA VAL A 243 7.87 10.90 4.69
C VAL A 243 9.21 11.44 5.19
N ARG A 244 10.32 11.21 4.46
CA ARG A 244 11.63 11.79 4.80
C ARG A 244 11.61 13.32 4.84
N SER A 245 10.71 13.96 4.07
CA SER A 245 10.57 15.41 4.07
C SER A 245 9.97 15.99 5.36
N PHE A 246 9.42 15.14 6.26
CA PHE A 246 8.87 15.58 7.55
C PHE A 246 9.95 16.00 8.57
N GLY A 247 11.24 15.77 8.27
CA GLY A 247 12.39 16.13 9.11
C GLY A 247 13.15 14.92 9.67
N GLU A 248 14.17 15.17 10.50
CA GLU A 248 15.14 14.17 10.99
C GLU A 248 14.56 13.01 11.83
N GLY A 249 13.25 12.99 12.10
CA GLY A 249 12.59 11.95 12.90
C GLY A 249 11.92 10.82 12.10
N GLY A 250 11.89 10.88 10.76
CA GLY A 250 10.88 10.12 10.00
C GLY A 250 11.21 8.66 9.64
N LEU A 251 12.47 8.33 9.38
CA LEU A 251 12.86 6.98 8.91
C LEU A 251 14.27 6.64 9.41
N PRO A 252 14.53 5.40 9.88
CA PRO A 252 15.89 4.94 10.09
C PRO A 252 16.66 5.02 8.76
N ALA A 253 17.97 5.31 8.83
CA ALA A 253 18.83 5.32 7.65
C ALA A 253 18.65 4.01 6.88
N PRO A 254 18.57 4.04 5.54
CA PRO A 254 18.41 2.81 4.75
C PRO A 254 19.53 1.84 5.12
N ILE A 255 19.16 0.58 5.37
CA ILE A 255 20.13 -0.50 5.54
C ILE A 255 20.94 -0.55 4.25
N SER A 256 22.24 -0.29 4.36
CA SER A 256 23.12 -0.11 3.21
C SER A 256 23.10 -1.35 2.32
N GLU A 257 22.61 -1.19 1.09
CA GLU A 257 22.53 -2.20 0.03
C GLU A 257 23.92 -2.44 -0.60
N ALA A 258 24.94 -2.62 0.24
CA ALA A 258 26.34 -2.74 -0.16
C ALA A 258 26.76 -4.21 -0.27
N ALA A 259 26.27 -4.95 -1.29
CA ALA A 259 26.84 -6.25 -1.69
C ALA A 259 26.30 -6.80 -3.03
N LEU A 260 26.15 -5.96 -4.07
CA LEU A 260 26.01 -6.45 -5.45
C LEU A 260 27.24 -6.03 -6.25
N GLU A 261 28.17 -6.96 -6.43
CA GLU A 261 29.39 -6.76 -7.23
C GLU A 261 29.05 -6.57 -8.72
N PRO A 262 29.75 -5.67 -9.44
CA PRO A 262 29.56 -5.47 -10.87
C PRO A 262 30.20 -6.60 -11.69
N PRO A 263 29.60 -7.02 -12.82
CA PRO A 263 30.18 -8.02 -13.71
C PRO A 263 31.41 -7.49 -14.47
N PRO A 264 32.35 -8.37 -14.87
CA PRO A 264 33.60 -7.99 -15.51
C PRO A 264 33.41 -7.52 -16.96
N SER A 265 34.16 -6.48 -17.32
CA SER A 265 34.22 -5.86 -18.63
C SER A 265 34.67 -6.83 -19.73
N SER A 266 34.08 -6.70 -20.92
CA SER A 266 34.46 -7.44 -22.14
C SER A 266 34.60 -6.50 -23.36
N PRO A 267 35.29 -6.96 -24.43
CA PRO A 267 36.34 -6.18 -25.08
C PRO A 267 35.91 -5.40 -26.34
N SER A 268 36.75 -4.44 -26.71
CA SER A 268 36.65 -3.58 -27.89
C SER A 268 36.47 -4.33 -29.20
N LEU A 269 35.48 -3.91 -29.99
CA LEU A 269 35.26 -4.32 -31.38
C LEU A 269 35.68 -3.22 -32.36
N GLN A 270 36.41 -3.63 -33.40
CA GLN A 270 36.84 -2.80 -34.52
C GLN A 270 35.71 -2.61 -35.57
N PRO A 271 35.80 -1.56 -36.42
CA PRO A 271 34.75 -1.21 -37.37
C PRO A 271 34.79 -2.14 -38.59
N ARG A 272 33.62 -2.58 -39.06
CA ARG A 272 33.45 -3.26 -40.35
C ARG A 272 32.47 -2.52 -41.24
N ASP A 273 32.87 -2.38 -42.49
CA ASP A 273 32.20 -1.66 -43.56
C ASP A 273 30.84 -2.25 -43.97
N ALA A 274 30.02 -1.35 -44.51
CA ALA A 274 28.61 -1.47 -44.82
C ALA A 274 28.29 -2.39 -46.00
N VAL A 275 27.23 -3.21 -45.82
CA VAL A 275 26.42 -3.77 -46.91
C VAL A 275 24.95 -3.62 -46.50
N GLU A 276 24.18 -2.89 -47.31
CA GLU A 276 22.73 -2.72 -47.14
C GLU A 276 22.01 -4.07 -47.31
N GLY A 277 21.64 -4.67 -46.17
CA GLY A 277 20.77 -5.83 -46.08
C GLY A 277 19.59 -5.52 -45.17
N MET A 278 18.44 -6.18 -45.37
CA MET A 278 17.25 -6.07 -44.53
C MET A 278 17.66 -6.01 -43.05
N ALA A 279 17.46 -4.86 -42.41
CA ALA A 279 17.90 -4.64 -41.05
C ALA A 279 17.22 -5.68 -40.15
N GLU A 280 18.02 -6.61 -39.64
CA GLU A 280 17.58 -7.59 -38.65
C GLU A 280 17.01 -6.83 -37.46
N ALA A 281 15.85 -7.26 -36.96
CA ALA A 281 15.21 -6.58 -35.85
C ALA A 281 16.18 -6.55 -34.66
N PRO A 282 16.37 -5.39 -34.01
CA PRO A 282 17.31 -5.27 -32.91
C PRO A 282 16.97 -6.24 -31.78
N ASP A 283 17.98 -6.87 -31.18
CA ASP A 283 17.79 -7.72 -30.01
C ASP A 283 17.52 -6.86 -28.76
N LEU A 284 16.23 -6.60 -28.51
CA LEU A 284 15.76 -5.77 -27.41
C LEU A 284 16.13 -6.30 -26.01
N ARG A 285 16.51 -7.58 -25.89
CA ARG A 285 16.90 -8.15 -24.58
C ARG A 285 18.31 -7.75 -24.17
N ASN A 286 19.19 -7.58 -25.16
CA ASN A 286 20.60 -7.27 -24.96
C ASN A 286 20.96 -5.82 -25.35
N MET A 287 19.99 -5.06 -25.85
CA MET A 287 20.13 -3.63 -26.13
C MET A 287 20.19 -2.83 -24.82
N SER A 288 21.24 -2.01 -24.67
CA SER A 288 21.36 -1.08 -23.54
C SER A 288 20.32 0.05 -23.65
N PHE A 289 19.97 0.70 -22.53
CA PHE A 289 19.05 1.84 -22.55
C PHE A 289 19.64 3.04 -23.28
N GLU A 290 20.96 3.25 -23.21
CA GLU A 290 21.66 4.29 -23.97
C GLU A 290 21.54 4.06 -25.48
N ASP A 291 21.82 2.84 -25.96
CA ASP A 291 21.70 2.48 -27.38
C ASP A 291 20.25 2.61 -27.87
N TRP A 292 19.29 2.19 -27.04
CA TRP A 292 17.87 2.34 -27.35
C TRP A 292 17.46 3.81 -27.50
N LEU A 293 17.86 4.67 -26.58
CA LEU A 293 17.53 6.10 -26.61
C LEU A 293 18.30 6.84 -27.71
N ALA A 294 19.52 6.43 -28.04
CA ALA A 294 20.25 6.93 -29.21
C ALA A 294 19.59 6.52 -30.54
N ALA A 295 18.98 5.34 -30.59
CA ALA A 295 18.21 4.88 -31.76
C ALA A 295 16.88 5.65 -31.95
N LEU A 296 16.32 6.21 -30.88
CA LEU A 296 15.14 7.09 -30.94
C LEU A 296 15.47 8.44 -31.57
N ASP A 297 16.59 9.02 -31.15
CA ASP A 297 17.05 10.36 -31.50
C ASP A 297 18.57 10.44 -31.59
N THR A 298 19.05 10.64 -32.81
CA THR A 298 20.48 10.79 -33.10
C THR A 298 21.08 12.07 -32.53
N SER A 299 20.27 13.05 -32.11
CA SER A 299 20.77 14.27 -31.47
C SER A 299 21.24 14.05 -30.03
N GLY A 300 20.80 12.94 -29.41
CA GLY A 300 21.09 12.61 -28.01
C GLY A 300 20.18 13.28 -27.00
N ALA A 301 19.18 14.08 -27.42
CA ALA A 301 18.26 14.74 -26.49
C ALA A 301 17.43 13.74 -25.67
N ALA A 302 17.19 12.54 -26.21
CA ALA A 302 16.50 11.46 -25.52
C ALA A 302 17.33 10.76 -24.43
N LEU A 303 18.66 10.95 -24.39
CA LEU A 303 19.54 10.32 -23.39
C LEU A 303 19.24 10.81 -21.95
N CYS A 304 18.52 11.91 -21.79
CA CYS A 304 18.07 12.36 -20.47
C CYS A 304 17.14 11.35 -19.77
N TYR A 305 16.57 10.39 -20.50
CA TYR A 305 15.69 9.36 -19.96
C TYR A 305 16.41 8.07 -19.51
N VAL A 306 17.73 7.95 -19.71
CA VAL A 306 18.49 6.71 -19.37
C VAL A 306 18.29 6.33 -17.91
N SER A 307 18.54 7.28 -16.99
CA SER A 307 18.44 7.05 -15.55
C SER A 307 17.03 6.65 -15.12
N ALA A 308 16.00 7.28 -15.69
CA ALA A 308 14.61 6.91 -15.43
C ALA A 308 14.30 5.49 -15.94
N ALA A 309 14.77 5.15 -17.14
CA ALA A 309 14.55 3.82 -17.72
C ALA A 309 15.25 2.71 -16.92
N GLU A 310 16.52 2.90 -16.54
CA GLU A 310 17.33 1.94 -15.76
C GLU A 310 16.79 1.71 -14.35
N GLN A 311 16.27 2.75 -13.69
CA GLN A 311 15.62 2.60 -12.38
C GLN A 311 14.30 1.82 -12.48
N CYS A 312 13.69 1.82 -13.66
CA CYS A 312 12.33 1.38 -13.87
C CYS A 312 12.21 0.00 -14.50
N TYR A 313 13.22 -0.42 -15.26
CA TYR A 313 13.21 -1.59 -16.13
C TYR A 313 14.59 -2.24 -16.16
N ASP A 314 14.61 -3.56 -16.30
CA ASP A 314 15.86 -4.32 -16.45
C ASP A 314 16.34 -4.34 -17.90
N THR A 315 15.39 -4.32 -18.86
CA THR A 315 15.70 -4.42 -20.30
C THR A 315 14.75 -3.59 -21.16
N VAL A 316 15.18 -3.21 -22.35
CA VAL A 316 14.35 -2.52 -23.36
C VAL A 316 13.19 -3.43 -23.82
N ALA A 317 13.41 -4.75 -23.87
CA ALA A 317 12.35 -5.73 -24.14
C ALA A 317 11.20 -5.64 -23.13
N GLN A 318 11.49 -5.42 -21.84
CA GLN A 318 10.47 -5.22 -20.81
C GLN A 318 9.65 -3.97 -21.07
N ILE A 319 10.28 -2.85 -21.48
CA ILE A 319 9.56 -1.62 -21.87
C ILE A 319 8.64 -1.90 -23.05
N ALA A 320 9.17 -2.47 -24.13
CA ALA A 320 8.41 -2.78 -25.33
C ALA A 320 7.19 -3.68 -25.01
N GLN A 321 7.40 -4.72 -24.21
CA GLN A 321 6.34 -5.64 -23.79
C GLN A 321 5.31 -4.96 -22.86
N THR A 322 5.77 -4.13 -21.92
CA THR A 322 4.90 -3.49 -20.92
C THR A 322 3.96 -2.48 -21.55
N TYR A 323 4.43 -1.75 -22.57
CA TYR A 323 3.68 -0.64 -23.17
C TYR A 323 3.09 -0.95 -24.54
N THR A 324 3.22 -2.18 -25.03
CA THR A 324 2.48 -2.62 -26.22
C THR A 324 1.18 -3.30 -25.79
N LEU A 325 0.06 -2.62 -26.02
CA LEU A 325 -1.26 -3.21 -25.87
C LEU A 325 -1.60 -4.01 -27.12
N VAL A 326 -2.24 -5.17 -26.94
CA VAL A 326 -2.77 -5.97 -28.04
C VAL A 326 -4.29 -6.04 -27.87
N ASP A 327 -5.02 -5.49 -28.83
CA ASP A 327 -6.46 -5.67 -28.89
C ASP A 327 -6.75 -7.14 -29.23
N LYS A 328 -7.42 -7.85 -28.33
CA LYS A 328 -7.73 -9.27 -28.48
C LYS A 328 -8.64 -9.57 -29.67
N THR A 329 -9.40 -8.59 -30.15
CA THR A 329 -10.38 -8.77 -31.22
C THR A 329 -9.74 -8.57 -32.59
N SER A 330 -9.00 -7.48 -32.76
CA SER A 330 -8.38 -7.10 -34.03
C SER A 330 -6.94 -7.61 -34.18
N ASN A 331 -6.32 -8.05 -33.08
CA ASN A 331 -4.89 -8.32 -32.97
C ASN A 331 -4.01 -7.10 -33.33
N GLU A 332 -4.59 -5.90 -33.36
CA GLU A 332 -3.85 -4.66 -33.56
C GLU A 332 -3.06 -4.33 -32.28
N LYS A 333 -1.81 -3.89 -32.49
CA LYS A 333 -0.95 -3.40 -31.43
C LYS A 333 -1.09 -1.90 -31.30
N SER A 334 -1.18 -1.38 -30.07
CA SER A 334 -1.16 0.06 -29.79
C SER A 334 -0.18 0.38 -28.67
N LEU A 335 0.35 1.60 -28.68
CA LEU A 335 1.21 2.09 -27.61
C LEU A 335 0.35 2.57 -26.43
N ASP A 336 0.60 2.03 -25.24
CA ASP A 336 -0.04 2.49 -24.00
C ASP A 336 0.49 3.89 -23.62
N PRO A 337 -0.39 4.92 -23.54
CA PRO A 337 0.01 6.28 -23.16
C PRO A 337 0.67 6.38 -21.78
N LEU A 338 0.50 5.38 -20.91
CA LEU A 338 1.16 5.34 -19.60
C LEU A 338 2.70 5.36 -19.72
N LEU A 339 3.28 4.94 -20.85
CA LEU A 339 4.74 5.06 -21.09
C LEU A 339 5.23 6.48 -20.81
N PHE A 340 4.49 7.47 -21.30
CA PHE A 340 4.91 8.86 -21.22
C PHE A 340 4.83 9.41 -19.80
N SER A 341 3.86 8.95 -19.01
CA SER A 341 3.75 9.34 -17.61
C SER A 341 4.79 8.63 -16.75
N ASP A 342 5.01 7.34 -17.00
CA ASP A 342 5.85 6.49 -16.16
C ASP A 342 7.34 6.79 -16.32
N LEU A 343 7.78 7.20 -17.53
CA LEU A 343 9.15 7.65 -17.81
C LEU A 343 9.31 9.18 -17.81
N GLU A 344 8.26 9.91 -17.42
CA GLU A 344 8.22 11.39 -17.42
C GLU A 344 8.66 12.00 -18.77
N ILE A 345 8.24 11.37 -19.88
CA ILE A 345 8.60 11.79 -21.23
C ILE A 345 7.87 13.09 -21.55
N SER A 346 8.66 14.12 -21.87
CA SER A 346 8.16 15.44 -22.23
C SER A 346 7.36 15.38 -23.53
N GLU A 347 6.36 16.25 -23.66
CA GLU A 347 5.52 16.34 -24.87
C GLU A 347 6.36 16.47 -26.16
N ALA A 348 7.47 17.22 -26.10
CA ALA A 348 8.38 17.41 -27.23
C ALA A 348 9.04 16.10 -27.71
N HIS A 349 9.24 15.13 -26.82
CA HIS A 349 9.92 13.87 -27.13
C HIS A 349 8.95 12.72 -27.44
N ARG A 350 7.66 12.83 -27.10
CA ARG A 350 6.68 11.76 -27.36
C ARG A 350 6.64 11.26 -28.81
N PRO A 351 6.72 12.12 -29.85
CA PRO A 351 6.74 11.64 -31.24
C PRO A 351 7.92 10.71 -31.55
N LEU A 352 9.07 10.89 -30.90
CA LEU A 352 10.26 10.05 -31.08
C LEU A 352 9.97 8.61 -30.61
N PHE A 353 9.43 8.48 -29.39
CA PHE A 353 9.03 7.20 -28.81
C PHE A 353 7.94 6.53 -29.63
N THR A 354 6.89 7.26 -30.00
CA THR A 354 5.81 6.71 -30.84
C THR A 354 6.36 6.17 -32.16
N ARG A 355 7.21 6.93 -32.86
CA ARG A 355 7.83 6.51 -34.13
C ARG A 355 8.63 5.22 -33.98
N TRP A 356 9.42 5.10 -32.92
CA TRP A 356 10.21 3.90 -32.69
C TRP A 356 9.35 2.68 -32.37
N PHE A 357 8.30 2.82 -31.55
CA PHE A 357 7.36 1.72 -31.29
C PHE A 357 6.64 1.28 -32.58
N VAL A 358 6.30 2.22 -33.47
CA VAL A 358 5.71 1.89 -34.78
C VAL A 358 6.68 1.06 -35.60
N ASN A 359 7.93 1.53 -35.71
CA ASN A 359 8.94 0.88 -36.57
C ASN A 359 9.44 -0.46 -36.02
N VAL A 360 9.63 -0.57 -34.70
CA VAL A 360 10.27 -1.72 -34.06
C VAL A 360 9.26 -2.71 -33.49
N CYS A 361 8.18 -2.23 -32.86
CA CYS A 361 7.19 -3.09 -32.22
C CYS A 361 5.97 -3.38 -33.11
N GLY A 362 5.82 -2.63 -34.21
CA GLY A 362 4.68 -2.73 -35.12
C GLY A 362 3.39 -2.21 -34.49
N VAL A 363 3.47 -1.23 -33.59
CA VAL A 363 2.26 -0.59 -33.06
C VAL A 363 1.64 0.29 -34.14
N LYS A 364 0.31 0.37 -34.17
CA LYS A 364 -0.42 1.31 -35.02
C LYS A 364 -0.12 2.72 -34.54
N ALA A 365 0.23 3.61 -35.49
CA ALA A 365 0.39 5.02 -35.18
C ALA A 365 -0.93 5.54 -34.60
N MET A 366 -0.86 6.15 -33.42
CA MET A 366 -2.01 6.82 -32.84
C MET A 366 -2.28 8.02 -33.75
N GLU A 367 -3.35 7.96 -34.55
CA GLU A 367 -3.73 9.14 -35.32
C GLU A 367 -3.94 10.28 -34.32
N PRO A 368 -3.36 11.46 -34.56
CA PRO A 368 -3.67 12.61 -33.73
C PRO A 368 -5.18 12.69 -33.71
N VAL A 369 -5.77 12.61 -32.51
CA VAL A 369 -7.19 12.84 -32.35
C VAL A 369 -7.38 14.27 -32.79
N ASP A 370 -7.73 14.45 -34.07
CA ASP A 370 -7.93 15.75 -34.68
C ASP A 370 -8.85 16.46 -33.73
N SER A 371 -8.28 17.46 -33.06
CA SER A 371 -8.94 18.26 -32.04
C SER A 371 -10.19 18.77 -32.69
N ALA A 372 -11.30 18.07 -32.41
CA ALA A 372 -12.56 18.25 -33.10
C ALA A 372 -12.85 19.74 -33.02
N ALA A 373 -12.75 20.41 -34.17
CA ALA A 373 -13.11 21.81 -34.26
C ALA A 373 -14.50 21.91 -33.64
N PRO A 374 -14.73 22.84 -32.68
CA PRO A 374 -16.05 23.00 -32.12
C PRO A 374 -17.02 23.20 -33.29
N GLY A 375 -17.94 22.24 -33.46
CA GLY A 375 -18.96 22.31 -34.50
C GLY A 375 -19.74 23.61 -34.36
N PRO A 376 -20.21 24.18 -35.48
CA PRO A 376 -20.80 25.51 -35.53
C PRO A 376 -22.02 25.68 -34.61
#